data_AF-A0A7R8WUV9-F1
#
_entry.id   AF-A0A7R8WUV9-F1
#
_cell.length_a   1.000
_cell.length_b   1.000
_cell.length_c   1.000
_cell.angle_alpha   90.00
_cell.angle_beta   90.00
_cell.angle_gamma   90.00
#
_symmetry.space_group_name_H-M   'P 1'
#
loop_
_entity.id
_entity.type
_entity.pdbx_description
1 polymer ?
#
loop_
_entity_poly.entity_id
_entity_poly.type
_entity_poly.pdbx_seq_one_letter_code
_entity_poly.pdbx_strand_id
1 'polypeptide(L)'
;MIVSFGSKQTEKIWNGERVKKLPLDIQNVGRRKLRMLNNSVDIADLRIPPSNRLERLGGNLKEFYSIRINKQWRIIFKWNIGNAKPLEITAYRLSKDLHIPQTRISEIVKGNRRITADTALRLSKYFGNSAKFWLGLQDDFDIEEEKNSKQNDLEQIELFKNKNVA
;
A
#
# COMPACT_ATOMS: atom_id res chain seq x y z
N MET A 1 2.89 5.29 11.92
CA MET A 1 3.99 6.10 11.35
C MET A 1 5.32 5.41 11.59
N ILE A 2 6.17 5.28 10.57
CA ILE A 2 7.52 4.72 10.65
C ILE A 2 8.42 5.71 11.37
N VAL A 3 9.10 5.26 12.41
CA VAL A 3 9.97 6.09 13.25
C VAL A 3 11.45 5.96 12.88
N SER A 4 11.85 4.80 12.37
CA SER A 4 13.24 4.53 11.98
C SER A 4 13.34 3.39 10.98
N PHE A 5 14.49 3.28 10.32
CA PHE A 5 14.80 2.22 9.36
C PHE A 5 15.97 1.37 9.85
N GLY A 6 15.86 0.05 9.71
CA GLY A 6 16.96 -0.88 10.04
C GLY A 6 18.12 -0.86 9.04
N SER A 7 17.97 -0.18 7.90
CA SER A 7 19.05 -0.03 6.92
C SER A 7 18.90 1.25 6.09
N LYS A 8 20.04 1.81 5.66
CA LYS A 8 20.08 2.95 4.71
C LYS A 8 19.45 2.61 3.36
N GLN A 9 19.47 1.35 2.95
CA GLN A 9 18.86 0.94 1.68
C GLN A 9 17.33 0.99 1.76
N THR A 10 16.76 0.52 2.88
CA THR A 10 15.32 0.59 3.13
C THR A 10 14.83 2.04 3.18
N GLU A 11 15.59 2.92 3.82
CA GLU A 11 15.31 4.37 3.85
C GLU A 11 15.33 4.99 2.44
N LYS A 12 16.32 4.65 1.61
CA LYS A 12 16.36 5.08 0.21
C LYS A 12 15.13 4.62 -0.58
N ILE A 13 14.73 3.36 -0.41
CA ILE A 13 13.51 2.83 -1.02
C ILE A 13 12.26 3.56 -0.50
N TRP A 14 12.23 3.96 0.77
CA TRP A 14 11.19 4.80 1.37
C TRP A 14 11.17 6.23 0.83
N ASN A 15 12.31 6.80 0.45
CA ASN A 15 12.37 8.12 -0.20
C ASN A 15 12.05 8.04 -1.69
N GLY A 16 12.23 6.88 -2.31
CA GLY A 16 11.93 6.62 -3.73
C GLY A 16 13.19 6.61 -4.58
N GLU A 17 14.34 6.58 -3.92
CA GLU A 17 15.64 6.46 -4.55
C GLU A 17 15.91 5.00 -4.94
N ARG A 18 16.44 4.82 -6.14
CA ARG A 18 16.84 3.50 -6.63
C ARG A 18 18.09 3.01 -5.91
N VAL A 19 18.01 1.80 -5.37
CA VAL A 19 19.12 1.04 -4.81
C VAL A 19 19.66 0.06 -5.87
N LYS A 20 20.93 0.19 -6.26
CA LYS A 20 21.53 -0.64 -7.32
C LYS A 20 21.57 -2.14 -6.99
N LYS A 21 21.64 -2.49 -5.71
CA LYS A 21 21.83 -3.87 -5.22
C LYS A 21 20.53 -4.71 -5.17
N LEU A 22 19.38 -4.13 -5.50
CA LEU A 22 18.09 -4.81 -5.42
C LEU A 22 17.35 -4.71 -6.76
N PRO A 23 16.60 -5.74 -7.16
CA PRO A 23 15.72 -5.66 -8.32
C PRO A 23 14.68 -4.54 -8.16
N LEU A 24 14.29 -3.92 -9.28
CA LEU A 24 13.43 -2.73 -9.26
C LEU A 24 11.99 -3.05 -8.82
N ASP A 25 11.47 -4.21 -9.21
CA ASP A 25 10.18 -4.75 -8.80
C ASP A 25 10.11 -4.90 -7.27
N ILE A 26 11.16 -5.44 -6.64
CA ILE A 26 11.26 -5.60 -5.18
C ILE A 26 11.26 -4.24 -4.49
N GLN A 27 11.94 -3.24 -5.05
CA GLN A 27 11.95 -1.89 -4.50
C GLN A 27 10.57 -1.23 -4.61
N ASN A 28 9.87 -1.41 -5.72
CA ASN A 28 8.53 -0.84 -5.94
C ASN A 28 7.50 -1.47 -4.99
N VAL A 29 7.44 -2.81 -4.93
CA VAL A 29 6.54 -3.53 -4.02
C VAL A 29 6.90 -3.24 -2.57
N GLY A 30 8.21 -3.21 -2.26
CA GLY A 30 8.73 -2.87 -0.94
C GLY A 30 8.31 -1.47 -0.50
N ARG A 31 8.45 -0.47 -1.37
CA ARG A 31 8.01 0.92 -1.14
C ARG A 31 6.51 0.99 -0.84
N ARG A 32 5.67 0.30 -1.61
CA ARG A 32 4.21 0.24 -1.33
C ARG A 32 3.91 -0.35 0.03
N LYS A 33 4.56 -1.46 0.38
CA LYS A 33 4.37 -2.11 1.68
C LYS A 33 4.88 -1.27 2.85
N LEU A 34 5.97 -0.52 2.67
CA LEU A 34 6.42 0.46 3.66
C LEU A 34 5.42 1.61 3.82
N ARG A 35 4.81 2.11 2.73
CA ARG A 35 3.73 3.10 2.81
C ARG A 35 2.52 2.56 3.55
N MET A 36 2.11 1.32 3.25
CA MET A 36 1.06 0.64 4.00
C MET A 36 1.40 0.58 5.48
N LEU A 37 2.61 0.12 5.84
CA LEU A 37 3.06 0.02 7.23
C LEU A 37 3.10 1.38 7.94
N ASN A 38 3.58 2.43 7.28
CA ASN A 38 3.60 3.78 7.83
C ASN A 38 2.20 4.30 8.17
N ASN A 39 1.25 3.97 7.30
CA ASN A 39 -0.13 4.45 7.37
C ASN A 39 -1.06 3.48 8.11
N SER A 40 -0.59 2.27 8.42
CA SER A 40 -1.36 1.28 9.16
C SER A 40 -1.56 1.80 10.55
N VAL A 41 -2.83 1.83 10.90
CA VAL A 41 -3.28 2.15 12.23
C VAL A 41 -3.08 0.81 12.93
N ASP A 42 -3.86 -0.24 12.66
CA ASP A 42 -3.74 -1.53 13.36
C ASP A 42 -2.76 -2.49 12.65
N ILE A 43 -2.10 -3.36 13.42
CA ILE A 43 -1.32 -4.47 12.87
C ILE A 43 -2.22 -5.40 12.04
N ALA A 44 -3.51 -5.51 12.38
CA ALA A 44 -4.47 -6.28 11.61
C ALA A 44 -4.68 -5.72 10.19
N ASP A 45 -4.51 -4.41 9.97
CA ASP A 45 -4.63 -3.79 8.64
C ASP A 45 -3.61 -4.39 7.66
N LEU A 46 -2.43 -4.76 8.18
CA LEU A 46 -1.38 -5.40 7.39
C LEU A 46 -1.70 -6.86 7.00
N ARG A 47 -2.81 -7.44 7.47
CA ARG A 47 -3.33 -8.70 6.92
C ARG A 47 -4.00 -8.50 5.55
N ILE A 48 -4.36 -7.26 5.22
CA ILE A 48 -4.96 -6.90 3.94
C ILE A 48 -3.90 -6.16 3.10
N PRO A 49 -3.62 -6.59 1.87
CA PRO A 49 -4.18 -7.76 1.18
C PRO A 49 -3.60 -9.09 1.71
N PRO A 50 -4.29 -10.23 1.52
CA PRO A 50 -3.85 -11.55 1.99
C PRO A 50 -2.43 -11.95 1.55
N SER A 51 -1.96 -11.39 0.42
CA SER A 51 -0.59 -11.57 -0.09
C SER A 51 0.49 -11.04 0.85
N ASN A 52 0.16 -10.15 1.79
CA ASN A 52 1.07 -9.72 2.85
C ASN A 52 1.53 -10.89 3.72
N ARG A 53 0.68 -11.92 3.90
CA ARG A 53 0.98 -13.08 4.75
C ARG A 53 1.63 -12.66 6.06
N LEU A 54 1.00 -11.68 6.71
CA LEU A 54 1.49 -11.12 7.97
C LEU A 54 1.72 -12.24 8.98
N GLU A 55 2.92 -12.30 9.53
CA GLU A 55 3.29 -13.27 10.55
C GLU A 55 4.10 -12.59 11.66
N ARG A 56 3.95 -13.10 12.88
CA ARG A 56 4.83 -12.78 14.00
C ARG A 56 6.00 -13.76 13.97
N LEU A 57 7.23 -13.27 14.05
CA LEU A 57 8.42 -14.12 14.01
C LEU A 57 8.65 -14.82 15.36
N GLY A 58 9.31 -15.97 15.33
CA GLY A 58 9.62 -16.77 16.52
C GLY A 58 11.05 -16.56 17.05
N GLY A 59 11.39 -17.27 18.13
CA GLY A 59 12.74 -17.32 18.69
C GLY A 59 13.28 -15.95 19.11
N ASN A 60 14.52 -15.65 18.70
CA ASN A 60 15.19 -14.38 18.99
C ASN A 60 14.52 -13.15 18.33
N LEU A 61 13.55 -13.38 17.42
CA LEU A 61 12.83 -12.33 16.70
C LEU A 61 11.37 -12.19 17.16
N LYS A 62 11.01 -12.67 18.36
CA LYS A 62 9.65 -12.65 18.92
C LYS A 62 8.97 -11.27 19.00
N GLU A 63 9.75 -10.20 18.92
CA GLU A 63 9.27 -8.80 18.93
C GLU A 63 9.03 -8.24 17.52
N PHE A 64 9.37 -9.00 16.48
CA PHE A 64 9.28 -8.58 15.10
C PHE A 64 8.13 -9.29 14.38
N TYR A 65 7.57 -8.57 13.42
CA TYR A 65 6.59 -9.02 12.45
C TYR A 65 7.22 -9.04 11.08
N SER A 66 6.63 -9.82 10.16
CA SER A 66 7.01 -9.76 8.75
C SER A 66 5.79 -9.69 7.83
N ILE A 67 5.92 -8.93 6.75
CA ILE A 67 5.04 -8.97 5.59
C ILE A 67 5.84 -9.34 4.34
N ARG A 68 5.27 -10.19 3.48
CA ARG A 68 5.96 -10.67 2.29
C ARG A 68 5.92 -9.66 1.16
N ILE A 69 7.05 -9.48 0.49
CA ILE A 69 7.14 -8.85 -0.83
C ILE A 69 6.83 -9.89 -1.90
N ASN A 70 7.50 -11.04 -1.84
CA ASN A 70 7.25 -12.19 -2.72
C ASN A 70 7.66 -13.52 -2.02
N LYS A 71 7.95 -14.59 -2.79
CA LYS A 71 8.39 -15.88 -2.24
C LYS A 71 9.73 -15.79 -1.47
N GLN A 72 10.64 -14.91 -1.91
CA GLN A 72 12.01 -14.76 -1.39
C GLN A 72 12.15 -13.59 -0.39
N TRP A 73 11.49 -12.47 -0.65
CA TRP A 73 11.70 -11.21 0.08
C TRP A 73 10.58 -10.91 1.08
N ARG A 74 10.94 -10.41 2.26
CA ARG A 74 10.02 -9.97 3.33
C ARG A 74 10.50 -8.65 3.93
N ILE A 75 9.56 -7.81 4.37
CA ILE A 75 9.84 -6.66 5.23
C ILE A 75 9.66 -7.13 6.67
N ILE A 76 10.70 -6.96 7.48
CA ILE A 76 10.68 -7.27 8.91
C ILE A 76 10.63 -5.94 9.67
N PHE A 77 9.77 -5.85 10.67
CA PHE A 77 9.57 -4.62 11.44
C PHE A 77 9.17 -4.92 12.88
N LYS A 78 9.49 -4.02 13.80
CA LYS A 78 8.88 -4.02 15.14
C LYS A 78 7.58 -3.23 15.09
N TRP A 79 6.58 -3.71 15.80
CA TRP A 79 5.31 -3.01 15.94
C TRP A 79 5.14 -2.57 17.39
N ASN A 80 5.17 -1.27 17.64
CA ASN A 80 4.90 -0.71 18.95
C ASN A 80 3.42 -0.31 18.99
N ILE A 81 2.65 -0.97 19.86
CA ILE A 81 1.25 -0.63 20.12
C ILE A 81 1.22 0.81 20.65
N GLY A 82 0.77 1.74 19.81
CA GLY A 82 0.77 3.15 20.17
C GLY A 82 -0.18 4.03 19.39
N ASN A 83 -0.67 3.65 18.21
CA ASN A 83 -1.44 4.59 17.38
C ASN A 83 -2.66 4.00 16.67
N ALA A 84 -3.25 2.93 17.21
CA ALA A 84 -4.44 2.34 16.63
C ALA A 84 -5.07 1.20 17.39
N LYS A 85 -6.39 1.19 17.35
CA LYS A 85 -7.19 0.02 17.63
C LYS A 85 -7.96 -0.30 16.34
N PRO A 86 -8.23 -1.57 16.00
CA PRO A 86 -9.25 -1.88 15.01
C PRO A 86 -10.54 -1.26 15.54
N LEU A 87 -11.13 -0.33 14.80
CA LEU A 87 -12.28 0.46 15.27
C LEU A 87 -13.58 -0.38 15.38
N GLU A 88 -13.51 -1.71 15.23
CA GLU A 88 -14.66 -2.62 15.18
C GLU A 88 -15.75 -2.12 14.21
N ILE A 89 -15.33 -1.65 13.03
CA ILE A 89 -16.24 -1.08 12.04
C ILE A 89 -16.65 -2.14 11.03
N THR A 90 -17.94 -2.47 11.02
CA THR A 90 -18.53 -3.33 9.99
C THR A 90 -18.78 -2.53 8.70
N ALA A 91 -18.88 -3.23 7.56
CA ALA A 91 -19.26 -2.58 6.28
C ALA A 91 -20.61 -1.87 6.38
N TYR A 92 -21.55 -2.41 7.16
CA TYR A 92 -22.82 -1.77 7.46
C TYR A 92 -22.64 -0.45 8.21
N ARG A 93 -21.89 -0.46 9.32
CA ARG A 93 -21.60 0.75 10.11
C ARG A 93 -20.90 1.81 9.26
N LEU A 94 -19.86 1.43 8.53
CA LEU A 94 -19.15 2.34 7.66
C LEU A 94 -20.08 2.94 6.57
N SER A 95 -21.01 2.15 6.05
CA SER A 95 -21.97 2.63 5.03
C SER A 95 -22.88 3.73 5.58
N LYS A 96 -23.35 3.57 6.82
CA LYS A 96 -24.17 4.55 7.51
C LYS A 96 -23.39 5.81 7.81
N ASP A 97 -22.18 5.66 8.36
CA ASP A 97 -21.36 6.81 8.74
C ASP A 97 -20.90 7.63 7.52
N LEU A 98 -20.54 6.96 6.42
CA LEU A 98 -20.12 7.61 5.18
C LEU A 98 -21.29 8.08 4.31
N HIS A 99 -22.54 7.75 4.67
CA HIS A 99 -23.73 8.04 3.88
C HIS A 99 -23.63 7.52 2.43
N ILE A 100 -23.17 6.28 2.27
CA ILE A 100 -23.07 5.61 0.97
C ILE A 100 -23.70 4.21 1.05
N PRO A 101 -24.17 3.64 -0.07
CA PRO A 101 -24.72 2.29 -0.07
C PRO A 101 -23.70 1.27 0.47
N GLN A 102 -24.16 0.33 1.30
CA GLN A 102 -23.31 -0.77 1.77
C GLN A 102 -22.73 -1.59 0.60
N THR A 103 -23.50 -1.76 -0.47
CA THR A 103 -23.05 -2.42 -1.71
C THR A 103 -21.79 -1.76 -2.26
N ARG A 104 -21.72 -0.42 -2.27
CA ARG A 104 -20.53 0.33 -2.71
C ARG A 104 -19.30 -0.07 -1.88
N ILE A 105 -19.43 -0.11 -0.56
CA ILE A 105 -18.32 -0.51 0.34
C ILE A 105 -17.95 -1.98 0.11
N SER A 106 -18.94 -2.87 0.02
CA SER A 106 -18.69 -4.29 -0.23
C SER A 106 -18.00 -4.54 -1.58
N GLU A 107 -18.36 -3.82 -2.63
CA GLU A 107 -17.71 -3.90 -3.94
C GLU A 107 -16.27 -3.38 -3.89
N ILE A 108 -16.02 -2.29 -3.16
CA ILE A 108 -14.66 -1.77 -2.94
C ILE A 108 -13.80 -2.78 -2.18
N VAL A 109 -14.32 -3.36 -1.10
CA VAL A 109 -13.62 -4.38 -0.31
C VAL A 109 -13.32 -5.63 -1.15
N LYS A 110 -14.22 -6.01 -2.06
CA LYS A 110 -14.03 -7.13 -2.98
C LYS A 110 -13.10 -6.81 -4.16
N GLY A 111 -12.72 -5.55 -4.34
CA GLY A 111 -11.92 -5.10 -5.49
C GLY A 111 -12.72 -4.96 -6.79
N ASN A 112 -14.04 -5.15 -6.77
CA ASN A 112 -14.90 -5.02 -7.96
C ASN A 112 -15.24 -3.56 -8.28
N ARG A 113 -14.89 -2.63 -7.38
CA ARG A 113 -15.15 -1.21 -7.54
C ARG A 113 -13.99 -0.38 -7.04
N ARG A 114 -13.63 0.63 -7.83
CA ARG A 114 -12.59 1.60 -7.49
C ARG A 114 -13.06 2.62 -6.46
N ILE A 115 -12.12 3.09 -5.65
CA ILE A 115 -12.30 4.26 -4.80
C ILE A 115 -12.29 5.52 -5.67
N THR A 116 -13.45 6.18 -5.73
CA THR A 116 -13.62 7.45 -6.47
C THR A 116 -13.24 8.65 -5.60
N ALA A 117 -13.11 9.85 -6.19
CA ALA A 117 -12.88 11.08 -5.46
C ALA A 117 -13.94 11.35 -4.37
N ASP A 118 -15.23 11.11 -4.65
CA ASP A 118 -16.30 11.21 -3.64
C ASP A 118 -16.06 10.25 -2.47
N THR A 119 -15.74 8.99 -2.76
CA THR A 119 -15.50 8.00 -1.71
C THR A 119 -14.23 8.33 -0.91
N ALA A 120 -13.18 8.80 -1.58
CA ALA A 120 -11.95 9.27 -0.95
C ALA A 120 -12.18 10.47 -0.02
N LEU A 121 -13.01 11.44 -0.41
CA LEU A 121 -13.39 12.59 0.43
C LEU A 121 -14.17 12.16 1.67
N ARG A 122 -15.11 11.20 1.52
CA ARG A 122 -15.88 10.65 2.65
C ARG A 122 -15.00 9.89 3.62
N LEU A 123 -14.17 8.97 3.11
CA LEU A 123 -13.21 8.22 3.91
C LEU A 123 -12.19 9.15 4.57
N SER A 124 -11.77 10.21 3.88
CA SER A 124 -10.91 11.27 4.42
C SER A 124 -11.56 11.97 5.61
N LYS A 125 -12.82 12.41 5.44
CA LYS A 125 -13.58 13.07 6.51
C LYS A 125 -13.79 12.16 7.73
N TYR A 126 -14.02 10.87 7.49
CA TYR A 126 -14.31 9.90 8.55
C TYR A 126 -13.07 9.39 9.28
N PHE A 127 -12.01 9.03 8.56
CA PHE A 127 -10.78 8.45 9.14
C PHE A 127 -9.69 9.50 9.44
N GLY A 128 -9.86 10.76 9.03
CA GLY A 128 -8.90 11.84 9.28
C GLY A 128 -7.69 11.87 8.33
N ASN A 129 -7.56 10.91 7.42
CA ASN A 129 -6.54 10.90 6.37
C ASN A 129 -6.93 11.84 5.22
N SER A 130 -6.02 12.16 4.30
CA SER A 130 -6.34 13.02 3.14
C SER A 130 -7.10 12.26 2.04
N ALA A 131 -7.90 12.95 1.22
CA ALA A 131 -8.51 12.32 0.05
C ALA A 131 -7.46 11.83 -0.97
N LYS A 132 -6.35 12.56 -1.12
CA LYS A 132 -5.22 12.16 -1.96
C LYS A 132 -4.57 10.86 -1.51
N PHE A 133 -4.59 10.55 -0.21
CA PHE A 133 -4.13 9.26 0.30
C PHE A 133 -4.97 8.12 -0.27
N TRP A 134 -6.30 8.22 -0.21
CA TRP A 134 -7.22 7.19 -0.70
C TRP A 134 -7.14 7.03 -2.23
N LEU A 135 -7.05 8.14 -2.95
CA LEU A 135 -6.86 8.12 -4.41
C LEU A 135 -5.50 7.53 -4.79
N GLY A 136 -4.43 7.89 -4.08
CA GLY A 136 -3.10 7.35 -4.36
C GLY A 136 -3.02 5.83 -4.17
N LEU A 137 -3.79 5.25 -3.23
CA LEU A 137 -3.90 3.80 -3.09
C LEU A 137 -4.60 3.16 -4.28
N GLN A 138 -5.63 3.80 -4.82
CA GLN A 138 -6.33 3.34 -6.03
C GLN A 138 -5.42 3.46 -7.25
N ASP A 139 -4.75 4.60 -7.43
CA ASP A 139 -3.85 4.85 -8.55
C ASP A 139 -2.68 3.84 -8.55
N ASP A 140 -2.05 3.61 -7.39
CA ASP A 140 -0.97 2.64 -7.25
C ASP A 140 -1.42 1.22 -7.62
N PHE A 141 -2.69 0.86 -7.35
CA PHE A 141 -3.29 -0.42 -7.73
C PHE A 141 -3.58 -0.48 -9.23
N ASP A 142 -4.30 0.50 -9.77
CA ASP A 142 -4.68 0.57 -11.20
C ASP A 142 -3.45 0.54 -12.11
N ILE A 143 -2.40 1.31 -11.76
CA ILE A 143 -1.14 1.34 -12.51
C ILE A 143 -0.45 -0.03 -12.50
N GLU A 144 -0.48 -0.75 -11.37
CA GLU A 144 0.12 -2.08 -11.27
C GLU A 144 -0.66 -3.12 -12.09
N GLU A 145 -1.97 -3.11 -12.01
CA GLU A 145 -2.83 -4.02 -12.77
C GLU A 145 -2.67 -3.81 -14.28
N GLU A 146 -2.65 -2.55 -14.73
CA GLU A 146 -2.43 -2.19 -16.14
C GLU A 146 -1.00 -2.53 -16.61
N LYS A 147 0.02 -2.29 -15.77
CA LYS A 147 1.40 -2.69 -16.10
C LYS A 147 1.53 -4.19 -16.30
N ASN A 148 0.88 -4.99 -15.45
CA ASN A 148 0.95 -6.45 -15.55
C ASN A 148 0.19 -6.96 -16.79
N SER A 149 -0.96 -6.36 -17.12
CA SER A 149 -1.76 -6.79 -18.27
C SER A 149 -1.18 -6.34 -19.62
N LYS A 150 -0.49 -5.20 -19.66
CA LYS A 150 0.03 -4.59 -20.90
C LYS A 150 1.55 -4.59 -21.01
N GLN A 151 2.24 -5.42 -20.22
CA GLN A 151 3.71 -5.39 -20.15
C GLN A 151 4.38 -5.42 -21.54
N ASN A 152 3.99 -6.37 -22.39
CA ASN A 152 4.60 -6.54 -23.72
C ASN A 152 4.35 -5.33 -24.64
N ASP A 153 3.18 -4.71 -24.56
CA ASP A 153 2.82 -3.53 -25.37
C ASP A 153 3.61 -2.29 -24.90
N LEU A 154 3.69 -2.08 -23.58
CA LEU A 154 4.45 -1.00 -22.98
C LEU A 154 5.95 -1.06 -23.28
N GLU A 155 6.53 -2.26 -23.40
CA GLU A 155 7.95 -2.45 -23.75
C GLU A 155 8.29 -2.02 -25.18
N GLN A 156 7.31 -1.99 -26.09
CA GLN A 156 7.51 -1.55 -27.48
C GLN A 156 7.43 -0.01 -27.64
N ILE A 157 6.97 0.72 -26.61
CA ILE A 157 6.82 2.16 -26.69
C ILE A 157 8.18 2.83 -26.47
N GLU A 158 8.70 3.45 -27.51
CA GLU A 158 9.93 4.24 -27.41
C GLU A 158 9.69 5.57 -26.68
N LEU A 159 10.63 5.94 -25.81
CA LEU A 159 10.59 7.22 -25.10
C LEU A 159 10.76 8.37 -26.08
N PHE A 160 9.86 9.34 -26.02
CA PHE A 160 9.91 10.53 -26.87
C PHE A 160 11.25 11.27 -26.73
N LYS A 161 12.03 11.29 -27.81
CA LYS A 161 13.27 12.08 -27.90
C LYS A 161 12.96 13.37 -28.64
N ASN A 162 13.01 14.50 -27.92
CA ASN A 162 12.91 15.81 -28.53
C ASN A 162 14.12 16.02 -29.45
N LYS A 163 13.91 16.01 -30.76
CA LYS A 163 14.91 16.56 -31.69
C LYS A 163 14.84 18.07 -31.51
N ASN A 164 15.93 18.68 -31.03
CA ASN A 164 16.08 20.11 -30.98
C ASN A 164 15.60 20.70 -32.31
N VAL A 165 14.51 21.46 -32.25
CA VAL A 165 14.10 22.38 -33.31
C VAL A 165 15.22 23.43 -33.36
N ALA A 166 15.93 23.45 -34.49
CA ALA A 166 17.00 24.40 -34.77
C ALA A 166 16.49 25.84 -34.78
#